data_AF-A0A848CAE8-F1
#
_entry.id   AF-A0A848CAE8-F1
#
_cell.length_a   1.000
_cell.length_b   1.000
_cell.length_c   1.000
_cell.angle_alpha   90.00
_cell.angle_beta   90.00
_cell.angle_gamma   90.00
#
_symmetry.space_group_name_H-M   'P 1'
#
loop_
_entity.id
_entity.type
_entity.pdbx_description
1 polymer ?
#
loop_
_entity_poly.entity_id
_entity_poly.type
_entity_poly.pdbx_seq_one_letter_code
_entity_poly.pdbx_strand_id
1 'polypeptide(L)'
;MVKLGIVGNGVDLALKLGTSLKEDFPKFVSEYGEGGFLTNLYFNDNKNLWGEFETRVGIIGEEFARIIGSESKSEKEILHSIGREQSFLEKEIEDQGYGELEIENVAVDHVRANFSLENISEVTEINEANKIIDSALSEMVTAANKKIETYSYKNIDEILECDWFINFNYTYTLEELNVPKNRILYLHGNLEEELIWGNTVDNVMDKNNWKLMGDDYLTAGAYKYFREKHIENTAKKLQIEKMDTFLEKINNEIDEIYVLGHSVSEPDIEYFRDLDASFPEAKWFVYNTDETVCDNLKTIGINSEYRGKLSVDVIQ
;
A
#
# COMPACT_ATOMS: atom_id res chain seq x y z
N MET A 1 14.66 -9.61 -30.03
CA MET A 1 13.89 -10.12 -28.90
C MET A 1 14.06 -9.12 -27.79
N VAL A 2 13.02 -8.35 -27.47
CA VAL A 2 13.03 -7.30 -26.45
C VAL A 2 12.54 -7.89 -25.14
N LYS A 3 13.34 -7.75 -24.08
CA LYS A 3 13.07 -8.29 -22.74
C LYS A 3 12.72 -7.18 -21.76
N LEU A 4 11.62 -7.34 -21.03
CA LEU A 4 11.19 -6.43 -19.97
C LEU A 4 11.36 -7.09 -18.60
N GLY A 5 12.09 -6.46 -17.68
CA GLY A 5 12.20 -6.87 -16.30
C GLY A 5 11.20 -6.14 -15.40
N ILE A 6 10.37 -6.87 -14.67
CA ILE A 6 9.55 -6.35 -13.57
C ILE A 6 10.26 -6.68 -12.26
N VAL A 7 10.84 -5.66 -11.63
CA VAL A 7 11.71 -5.81 -10.46
C VAL A 7 10.93 -5.46 -9.20
N GLY A 8 10.89 -6.40 -8.25
CA GLY A 8 10.33 -6.19 -6.93
C GLY A 8 11.32 -6.46 -5.80
N ASN A 9 10.84 -6.29 -4.56
CA ASN A 9 11.72 -6.17 -3.38
C ASN A 9 12.57 -7.43 -3.14
N GLY A 10 12.17 -8.58 -3.68
CA GLY A 10 12.97 -9.80 -3.68
C GLY A 10 14.38 -9.63 -4.29
N VAL A 11 14.59 -8.69 -5.22
CA VAL A 11 15.93 -8.33 -5.71
C VAL A 11 16.77 -7.69 -4.60
N ASP A 12 16.27 -6.66 -3.92
CA ASP A 12 16.96 -5.99 -2.83
C ASP A 12 17.20 -6.93 -1.63
N LEU A 13 16.26 -7.86 -1.39
CA LEU A 13 16.41 -8.92 -0.38
C LEU A 13 17.51 -9.91 -0.76
N ALA A 14 17.60 -10.33 -2.03
CA ALA A 14 18.68 -11.18 -2.51
C ALA A 14 20.05 -10.51 -2.38
N LEU A 15 20.09 -9.18 -2.54
CA LEU A 15 21.27 -8.33 -2.34
C LEU A 15 21.55 -8.00 -0.86
N LYS A 16 20.68 -8.42 0.07
CA LYS A 16 20.79 -8.20 1.52
C LYS A 16 20.83 -6.71 1.92
N LEU A 17 20.09 -5.87 1.22
CA LEU A 17 20.09 -4.42 1.46
C LEU A 17 19.35 -4.01 2.73
N GLY A 18 18.53 -4.90 3.29
CA GLY A 18 17.76 -4.63 4.52
C GLY A 18 16.50 -3.84 4.24
N THR A 19 15.78 -4.20 3.19
CA THR A 19 14.54 -3.59 2.71
C THR A 19 13.30 -4.44 3.03
N SER A 20 13.42 -5.41 3.96
CA SER A 20 12.30 -6.28 4.31
C SER A 20 11.20 -5.48 5.01
N LEU A 21 10.01 -5.41 4.41
CA LEU A 21 8.85 -4.81 5.08
C LEU A 21 8.48 -5.55 6.37
N LYS A 22 8.79 -6.85 6.46
CA LYS A 22 8.53 -7.67 7.65
C LYS A 22 9.58 -7.46 8.75
N GLU A 23 10.85 -7.45 8.38
CA GLU A 23 11.96 -7.56 9.36
C GLU A 23 12.72 -6.26 9.58
N ASP A 24 12.81 -5.39 8.57
CA ASP A 24 13.64 -4.18 8.60
C ASP A 24 12.80 -2.93 8.78
N PHE A 25 11.74 -2.76 7.99
CA PHE A 25 10.88 -1.58 8.05
C PHE A 25 10.33 -1.29 9.46
N PRO A 26 9.88 -2.28 10.26
CA PRO A 26 9.37 -2.00 11.61
C PRO A 26 10.44 -1.46 12.57
N LYS A 27 11.73 -1.71 12.28
CA LYS A 27 12.84 -1.15 13.07
C LYS A 27 12.93 0.35 12.86
N PHE A 28 12.88 0.82 11.61
CA PHE A 28 12.87 2.24 11.27
C PHE A 28 11.63 2.93 11.85
N VAL A 29 10.46 2.31 11.72
CA VAL A 29 9.23 2.85 12.31
C VAL A 29 9.35 3.00 13.84
N SER A 30 10.01 2.06 14.52
CA SER A 30 10.17 2.12 15.98
C SER A 30 11.07 3.26 16.48
N GLU A 31 11.91 3.85 15.62
CA GLU A 31 12.77 4.99 16.00
C GLU A 31 11.97 6.28 16.25
N TYR A 32 10.74 6.36 15.75
CA TYR A 32 9.83 7.50 15.92
C TYR A 32 9.03 7.42 17.24
N GLY A 33 9.24 6.40 18.09
CA GLY A 33 8.50 6.19 19.34
C GLY A 33 7.09 5.61 19.15
N GLU A 34 6.50 5.79 17.97
CA GLU A 34 5.13 5.38 17.60
C GLU A 34 5.04 4.01 16.90
N GLY A 35 6.12 3.22 16.90
CA GLY A 35 6.09 1.89 16.26
C GLY A 35 5.11 0.90 16.90
N GLY A 36 4.81 1.08 18.20
CA GLY A 36 3.75 0.34 18.88
C GLY A 36 2.37 0.71 18.35
N PHE A 37 2.10 2.01 18.22
CA PHE A 37 0.84 2.54 17.72
C PHE A 37 0.51 2.03 16.32
N LEU A 38 1.43 2.16 15.36
CA LEU A 38 1.22 1.67 13.99
C LEU A 38 1.01 0.15 13.92
N THR A 39 1.73 -0.59 14.78
CA THR A 39 1.57 -2.04 14.89
C THR A 39 0.19 -2.42 15.46
N ASN A 40 -0.33 -1.67 16.43
CA ASN A 40 -1.69 -1.85 16.91
C ASN A 40 -2.71 -1.50 15.82
N LEU A 41 -2.57 -0.31 15.22
CA LEU A 41 -3.53 0.27 14.28
C LEU A 41 -3.80 -0.59 13.05
N TYR A 42 -2.75 -1.03 12.35
CA TYR A 42 -2.86 -1.76 11.08
C TYR A 42 -2.60 -3.26 11.20
N PHE A 43 -1.99 -3.71 12.29
CA PHE A 43 -1.51 -5.09 12.44
C PHE A 43 -2.03 -5.80 13.69
N ASN A 44 -2.98 -5.22 14.44
CA ASN A 44 -3.56 -5.80 15.66
C ASN A 44 -2.48 -6.31 16.64
N ASP A 45 -1.42 -5.52 16.82
CA ASP A 45 -0.23 -5.83 17.62
C ASP A 45 0.59 -7.06 17.19
N ASN A 46 0.24 -7.69 16.07
CA ASN A 46 0.93 -8.85 15.55
C ASN A 46 2.04 -8.45 14.58
N LYS A 47 3.26 -8.37 15.12
CA LYS A 47 4.47 -8.01 14.35
C LYS A 47 4.74 -8.89 13.13
N ASN A 48 4.22 -10.12 13.07
CA ASN A 48 4.42 -10.99 11.91
C ASN A 48 3.69 -10.49 10.65
N LEU A 49 2.67 -9.64 10.83
CA LEU A 49 1.83 -9.12 9.75
C LEU A 49 2.44 -7.92 9.03
N TRP A 50 3.59 -7.40 9.47
CA TRP A 50 4.32 -6.36 8.75
C TRP A 50 4.76 -6.79 7.34
N GLY A 51 4.90 -8.10 7.09
CA GLY A 51 5.10 -8.63 5.73
C GLY A 51 3.90 -8.45 4.80
N GLU A 52 2.71 -8.19 5.36
CA GLU A 52 1.46 -7.89 4.67
C GLU A 52 1.17 -6.38 4.69
N PHE A 53 2.19 -5.54 4.84
CA PHE A 53 2.03 -4.09 4.98
C PHE A 53 1.10 -3.48 3.91
N GLU A 54 1.33 -3.77 2.64
CA GLU A 54 0.55 -3.19 1.54
C GLU A 54 -0.90 -3.71 1.48
N THR A 55 -1.21 -4.87 2.08
CA THR A 55 -2.59 -5.40 2.12
C THR A 55 -3.30 -5.11 3.45
N ARG A 56 -2.62 -4.45 4.39
CA ARG A 56 -3.16 -4.13 5.73
C ARG A 56 -3.20 -2.66 6.04
N VAL A 57 -2.25 -1.88 5.53
CA VAL A 57 -2.25 -0.43 5.77
C VAL A 57 -3.58 0.16 5.29
N GLY A 58 -4.14 1.09 6.09
CA GLY A 58 -5.48 1.64 5.88
C GLY A 58 -6.62 0.82 6.48
N ILE A 59 -6.44 -0.49 6.73
CA ILE A 59 -7.46 -1.30 7.42
C ILE A 59 -7.37 -1.03 8.91
N ILE A 60 -8.35 -0.30 9.43
CA ILE A 60 -8.44 0.05 10.85
C ILE A 60 -8.88 -1.16 11.66
N GLY A 61 -8.08 -1.56 12.66
CA GLY A 61 -8.42 -2.66 13.57
C GLY A 61 -9.69 -2.42 14.40
N GLU A 62 -10.32 -3.52 14.87
CA GLU A 62 -11.56 -3.46 15.67
C GLU A 62 -11.43 -2.62 16.94
N GLU A 63 -10.27 -2.68 17.61
CA GLU A 63 -10.03 -1.93 18.85
C GLU A 63 -10.09 -0.42 18.59
N PHE A 64 -9.42 0.04 17.54
CA PHE A 64 -9.42 1.45 17.17
C PHE A 64 -10.80 1.92 16.72
N ALA A 65 -11.51 1.08 15.97
CA ALA A 65 -12.90 1.34 15.62
C ALA A 65 -13.78 1.54 16.88
N ARG A 66 -13.50 0.83 17.98
CA ARG A 66 -14.26 0.97 19.25
C ARG A 66 -13.96 2.30 19.92
N ILE A 67 -12.70 2.75 19.88
CA ILE A 67 -12.26 4.04 20.42
C ILE A 67 -12.97 5.18 19.71
N ILE A 68 -12.97 5.19 18.37
CA ILE A 68 -13.73 6.21 17.60
C ILE A 68 -15.19 6.21 18.01
N GLY A 69 -15.79 5.02 18.14
CA GLY A 69 -17.18 4.89 18.53
C GLY A 69 -17.48 5.39 19.94
N SER A 70 -16.59 5.16 20.91
CA SER A 70 -16.75 5.67 22.28
C SER A 70 -16.58 7.18 22.38
N GLU A 71 -15.57 7.74 21.72
CA GLU A 71 -15.34 9.19 21.71
C GLU A 71 -16.50 9.93 21.03
N SER A 72 -17.02 9.38 19.93
CA SER A 72 -18.20 9.92 19.25
C SER A 72 -19.44 9.93 20.16
N LYS A 73 -19.62 8.89 20.99
CA LYS A 73 -20.70 8.83 21.99
C LYS A 73 -20.51 9.88 23.10
N SER A 74 -19.29 10.04 23.60
CA SER A 74 -18.98 11.07 24.60
C SER A 74 -19.26 12.48 24.09
N GLU A 75 -18.85 12.81 22.86
CA GLU A 75 -19.09 14.11 22.24
C GLU A 75 -20.58 14.35 21.98
N LYS A 76 -21.32 13.29 21.59
CA LYS A 76 -22.79 13.30 21.48
C LYS A 76 -23.48 13.63 22.80
N GLU A 77 -23.05 13.03 23.91
CA GLU A 77 -23.59 13.34 25.25
C GLU A 77 -23.34 14.81 25.63
N ILE A 78 -22.18 15.36 25.28
CA ILE A 78 -21.85 16.77 25.48
C ILE A 78 -22.78 17.66 24.64
N LEU A 79 -22.94 17.39 23.33
CA LEU A 79 -23.81 18.16 22.43
C LEU A 79 -25.28 18.13 22.89
N HIS A 80 -25.75 16.99 23.39
CA HIS A 80 -27.07 16.85 24.00
C HIS A 80 -27.22 17.74 25.25
N SER A 81 -26.22 17.73 26.13
CA SER A 81 -26.23 18.54 27.37
C SER A 81 -26.30 20.05 27.13
N ILE A 82 -25.82 20.52 25.97
CA ILE A 82 -25.84 21.95 25.57
C ILE A 82 -27.00 22.29 24.62
N GLY A 83 -27.93 21.36 24.36
CA GLY A 83 -29.16 21.59 23.59
C GLY A 83 -28.99 21.70 22.07
N ARG A 84 -27.92 21.14 21.50
CA ARG A 84 -27.65 21.15 20.05
C ARG A 84 -28.23 19.91 19.33
N GLU A 85 -29.47 19.57 19.66
CA GLU A 85 -30.05 18.21 19.61
C GLU A 85 -29.89 17.33 18.35
N GLN A 86 -29.51 16.08 18.65
CA GLN A 86 -29.73 14.80 17.97
C GLN A 86 -31.20 14.52 17.54
N SER A 87 -32.19 15.15 18.19
CA SER A 87 -33.61 15.01 17.85
C SER A 87 -33.92 15.45 16.42
N PHE A 88 -33.08 16.34 15.86
CA PHE A 88 -33.25 16.84 14.51
C PHE A 88 -32.88 15.80 13.46
N LEU A 89 -31.78 15.05 13.67
CA LEU A 89 -31.29 14.08 12.69
C LEU A 89 -32.20 12.84 12.61
N GLU A 90 -32.59 12.28 13.77
CA GLU A 90 -33.51 11.14 13.84
C GLU A 90 -34.87 11.52 13.23
N LYS A 91 -35.37 12.71 13.53
CA LYS A 91 -36.60 13.24 12.95
C LYS A 91 -36.49 13.54 11.46
N GLU A 92 -35.37 14.09 10.98
CA GLU A 92 -35.12 14.36 9.56
C GLU A 92 -35.04 13.05 8.76
N ILE A 93 -34.39 12.03 9.32
CA ILE A 93 -34.35 10.68 8.74
C ILE A 93 -35.76 10.07 8.67
N GLU A 94 -36.53 10.14 9.76
CA GLU A 94 -37.91 9.63 9.83
C GLU A 94 -38.87 10.39 8.90
N ASP A 95 -38.79 11.72 8.85
CA ASP A 95 -39.69 12.58 8.07
C ASP A 95 -39.43 12.47 6.55
N GLN A 96 -38.19 12.19 6.13
CA GLN A 96 -37.82 12.13 4.71
C GLN A 96 -37.88 10.72 4.10
N GLY A 97 -38.00 9.66 4.92
CA GLY A 97 -38.15 8.28 4.43
C GLY A 97 -36.95 7.75 3.66
N TYR A 98 -35.73 8.13 4.10
CA TYR A 98 -34.49 7.79 3.42
C TYR A 98 -34.21 6.28 3.35
N GLY A 99 -33.59 5.86 2.25
CA GLY A 99 -32.98 4.53 2.15
C GLY A 99 -31.73 4.42 3.02
N GLU A 100 -31.30 3.20 3.34
CA GLU A 100 -30.15 2.92 4.24
C GLU A 100 -28.87 3.69 3.86
N LEU A 101 -28.55 3.77 2.55
CA LEU A 101 -27.39 4.51 2.03
C LEU A 101 -27.52 6.03 2.22
N GLU A 102 -28.73 6.58 2.09
CA GLU A 102 -29.00 8.01 2.27
C GLU A 102 -28.88 8.40 3.74
N ILE A 103 -29.35 7.54 4.64
CA ILE A 103 -29.22 7.72 6.09
C ILE A 103 -27.74 7.79 6.50
N GLU A 104 -26.91 6.89 5.99
CA GLU A 104 -25.47 6.93 6.27
C GLU A 104 -24.80 8.22 5.80
N ASN A 105 -25.16 8.74 4.62
CA ASN A 105 -24.57 9.97 4.10
C ASN A 105 -25.00 11.19 4.91
N VAL A 106 -26.29 11.26 5.30
CA VAL A 106 -26.81 12.32 6.19
C VAL A 106 -26.12 12.29 7.55
N ALA A 107 -25.87 11.10 8.11
CA ALA A 107 -25.13 10.94 9.35
C ALA A 107 -23.67 11.43 9.23
N VAL A 108 -22.98 11.10 8.13
CA VAL A 108 -21.62 11.60 7.85
C VAL A 108 -21.58 13.13 7.77
N ASP A 109 -22.49 13.74 7.03
CA ASP A 109 -22.53 15.20 6.89
C ASP A 109 -22.83 15.89 8.22
N HIS A 110 -23.72 15.31 9.03
CA HIS A 110 -24.00 15.80 10.37
C HIS A 110 -22.76 15.71 11.28
N VAL A 111 -22.04 14.59 11.24
CA VAL A 111 -20.81 14.43 12.02
C VAL A 111 -19.77 15.46 11.57
N ARG A 112 -19.54 15.57 10.27
CA ARG A 112 -18.60 16.54 9.67
C ARG A 112 -18.90 17.98 10.07
N ALA A 113 -20.17 18.35 10.21
CA ALA A 113 -20.59 19.70 10.57
C ALA A 113 -20.53 20.00 12.07
N ASN A 114 -20.64 18.99 12.94
CA ASN A 114 -20.88 19.19 14.37
C ASN A 114 -19.83 18.58 15.30
N PHE A 115 -19.00 17.65 14.82
CA PHE A 115 -17.99 16.96 15.61
C PHE A 115 -16.61 17.31 15.07
N SER A 116 -15.72 17.72 15.97
CA SER A 116 -14.32 17.98 15.62
C SER A 116 -13.51 16.71 15.86
N LEU A 117 -13.64 15.74 14.95
CA LEU A 117 -12.86 14.48 15.04
C LEU A 117 -11.35 14.72 15.05
N GLU A 118 -10.88 15.84 14.47
CA GLU A 118 -9.48 16.29 14.53
C GLU A 118 -8.99 16.59 15.97
N ASN A 119 -9.91 16.80 16.93
CA ASN A 119 -9.55 17.03 18.33
C ASN A 119 -9.45 15.73 19.15
N ILE A 120 -9.76 14.58 18.55
CA ILE A 120 -9.54 13.27 19.17
C ILE A 120 -8.04 12.96 19.04
N SER A 121 -7.37 12.73 20.16
CA SER A 121 -5.92 12.46 20.23
C SER A 121 -5.50 11.34 19.27
N GLU A 122 -6.24 10.25 19.31
CA GLU A 122 -6.01 9.05 18.51
C GLU A 122 -6.22 9.32 17.02
N VAL A 123 -7.12 10.24 16.64
CA VAL A 123 -7.29 10.67 15.23
C VAL A 123 -6.11 11.53 14.78
N THR A 124 -5.58 12.36 15.68
CA THR A 124 -4.37 13.16 15.41
C THR A 124 -3.15 12.27 15.21
N GLU A 125 -2.98 11.22 16.01
CA GLU A 125 -1.90 10.24 15.90
C GLU A 125 -1.89 9.53 14.53
N ILE A 126 -3.03 9.36 13.88
CA ILE A 126 -3.06 8.73 12.54
C ILE A 126 -2.73 9.73 11.42
N ASN A 127 -3.05 11.01 11.59
CA ASN A 127 -2.50 12.01 10.66
C ASN A 127 -0.96 12.06 10.74
N GLU A 128 -0.39 11.66 11.88
CA GLU A 128 1.05 11.48 12.05
C GLU A 128 1.56 10.13 11.53
N ALA A 129 0.72 9.08 11.53
CA ALA A 129 1.05 7.74 11.02
C ALA A 129 1.68 7.76 9.62
N ASN A 130 1.09 8.50 8.67
CA ASN A 130 1.60 8.53 7.30
C ASN A 130 2.97 9.20 7.23
N LYS A 131 3.17 10.29 7.99
CA LYS A 131 4.48 10.96 8.07
C LYS A 131 5.54 10.04 8.65
N ILE A 132 5.18 9.23 9.65
CA ILE A 132 6.07 8.23 10.23
C ILE A 132 6.41 7.16 9.20
N ILE A 133 5.41 6.63 8.48
CA ILE A 133 5.61 5.65 7.41
C ILE A 133 6.54 6.22 6.33
N ASP A 134 6.26 7.42 5.82
CA ASP A 134 7.05 8.09 4.78
C ASP A 134 8.50 8.31 5.23
N SER A 135 8.68 8.82 6.45
CA SER A 135 10.01 9.12 7.00
C SER A 135 10.81 7.84 7.26
N ALA A 136 10.19 6.84 7.88
CA ALA A 136 10.82 5.55 8.13
C ALA A 136 11.15 4.79 6.83
N LEU A 137 10.30 4.88 5.81
CA LEU A 137 10.53 4.26 4.51
C LEU A 137 11.70 4.97 3.81
N SER A 138 11.71 6.30 3.82
CA SER A 138 12.80 7.10 3.27
C SER A 138 14.15 6.80 3.94
N GLU A 139 14.17 6.62 5.26
CA GLU A 139 15.37 6.26 6.00
C GLU A 139 15.85 4.84 5.68
N MET A 140 14.92 3.88 5.58
CA MET A 140 15.23 2.51 5.16
C MET A 140 15.86 2.49 3.77
N VAL A 141 15.27 3.21 2.82
CA VAL A 141 15.76 3.31 1.44
C VAL A 141 17.11 4.01 1.38
N THR A 142 17.32 5.06 2.17
CA THR A 142 18.62 5.73 2.30
C THR A 142 19.69 4.77 2.82
N ALA A 143 19.37 3.98 3.84
CA ALA A 143 20.28 2.98 4.38
C ALA A 143 20.59 1.84 3.38
N ALA A 144 19.59 1.42 2.61
CA ALA A 144 19.73 0.41 1.56
C ALA A 144 20.63 0.91 0.41
N ASN A 145 20.38 2.12 -0.09
CA ASN A 145 21.18 2.76 -1.14
C ASN A 145 22.65 2.91 -0.72
N LYS A 146 22.91 3.30 0.54
CA LYS A 146 24.28 3.35 1.05
C LYS A 146 24.97 1.99 1.09
N LYS A 147 24.24 0.90 1.36
CA LYS A 147 24.83 -0.45 1.37
C LYS A 147 25.18 -0.92 -0.03
N ILE A 148 24.33 -0.64 -1.02
CA ILE A 148 24.56 -1.15 -2.37
C ILE A 148 25.84 -0.60 -3.00
N GLU A 149 26.17 0.66 -2.73
CA GLU A 149 27.44 1.30 -3.12
C GLU A 149 28.68 0.62 -2.52
N THR A 150 28.53 -0.14 -1.44
CA THR A 150 29.66 -0.70 -0.67
C THR A 150 30.00 -2.15 -1.00
N TYR A 151 29.13 -2.88 -1.69
CA TYR A 151 29.31 -4.29 -1.96
C TYR A 151 29.53 -4.58 -3.44
N SER A 152 30.14 -5.73 -3.73
CA SER A 152 30.21 -6.29 -5.08
C SER A 152 29.24 -7.47 -5.20
N TYR A 153 28.66 -7.65 -6.39
CA TYR A 153 27.63 -8.66 -6.64
C TYR A 153 28.02 -9.60 -7.79
N LYS A 154 27.69 -10.89 -7.66
CA LYS A 154 27.84 -11.90 -8.72
C LYS A 154 26.55 -12.69 -8.90
N ASN A 155 26.41 -13.33 -10.07
CA ASN A 155 25.19 -14.03 -10.50
C ASN A 155 24.00 -13.08 -10.55
N ILE A 156 24.18 -11.98 -11.28
CA ILE A 156 23.14 -10.97 -11.54
C ILE A 156 22.70 -10.99 -13.00
N ASP A 157 23.14 -12.01 -13.76
CA ASP A 157 22.94 -12.08 -15.21
C ASP A 157 21.44 -12.13 -15.53
N GLU A 158 20.65 -12.86 -14.74
CA GLU A 158 19.19 -12.94 -14.89
C GLU A 158 18.50 -11.58 -14.72
N ILE A 159 19.09 -10.67 -13.93
CA ILE A 159 18.58 -9.30 -13.77
C ILE A 159 19.04 -8.45 -14.97
N LEU A 160 20.32 -8.52 -15.34
CA LEU A 160 20.92 -7.64 -16.34
C LEU A 160 20.63 -8.01 -17.80
N GLU A 161 20.06 -9.18 -18.06
CA GLU A 161 19.67 -9.60 -19.41
C GLU A 161 18.46 -8.84 -19.98
N CYS A 162 17.73 -8.07 -19.18
CA CYS A 162 16.58 -7.30 -19.66
C CYS A 162 16.98 -5.98 -20.32
N ASP A 163 16.24 -5.57 -21.37
CA ASP A 163 16.49 -4.33 -22.11
C ASP A 163 15.87 -3.12 -21.41
N TRP A 164 14.71 -3.32 -20.78
CA TRP A 164 13.91 -2.31 -20.09
C TRP A 164 13.45 -2.84 -18.74
N PHE A 165 13.18 -1.93 -17.81
CA PHE A 165 12.81 -2.28 -16.45
C PHE A 165 11.63 -1.46 -15.95
N ILE A 166 10.69 -2.13 -15.30
CA ILE A 166 9.70 -1.54 -14.42
C ILE A 166 10.12 -1.93 -12.99
N ASN A 167 10.50 -0.93 -12.21
CA ASN A 167 11.01 -1.08 -10.86
C ASN A 167 9.94 -0.70 -9.83
N PHE A 168 9.58 -1.68 -9.01
CA PHE A 168 8.72 -1.52 -7.83
C PHE A 168 9.56 -1.31 -6.56
N ASN A 169 10.89 -1.40 -6.64
CA ASN A 169 11.75 -1.06 -5.51
C ASN A 169 11.90 0.46 -5.41
N TYR A 170 12.02 0.93 -4.18
CA TYR A 170 12.29 2.33 -3.88
C TYR A 170 13.77 2.71 -4.02
N THR A 171 14.65 1.73 -4.21
CA THR A 171 16.12 1.86 -4.22
C THR A 171 16.68 2.08 -5.63
N TYR A 172 17.92 2.57 -5.71
CA TYR A 172 18.68 2.73 -6.97
C TYR A 172 19.41 1.46 -7.39
N THR A 173 18.86 0.29 -7.04
CA THR A 173 19.54 -1.00 -7.22
C THR A 173 19.94 -1.24 -8.67
N LEU A 174 19.07 -0.94 -9.63
CA LEU A 174 19.34 -1.21 -11.04
C LEU A 174 20.45 -0.29 -11.59
N GLU A 175 20.47 0.99 -11.20
CA GLU A 175 21.51 1.94 -11.60
C GLU A 175 22.89 1.54 -11.05
N GLU A 176 22.96 1.11 -9.79
CA GLU A 176 24.19 0.62 -9.18
C GLU A 176 24.69 -0.69 -9.82
N LEU A 177 23.77 -1.48 -10.40
CA LEU A 177 24.10 -2.61 -11.26
C LEU A 177 24.37 -2.22 -12.72
N ASN A 178 24.55 -0.92 -13.00
CA ASN A 178 24.88 -0.31 -14.30
C ASN A 178 23.75 -0.32 -15.34
N VAL A 179 22.48 -0.42 -14.91
CA VAL A 179 21.34 -0.19 -15.81
C VAL A 179 21.15 1.31 -16.03
N PRO A 180 21.12 1.80 -17.29
CA PRO A 180 20.87 3.21 -17.57
C PRO A 180 19.49 3.68 -17.06
N LYS A 181 19.45 4.78 -16.30
CA LYS A 181 18.21 5.37 -15.73
C LYS A 181 17.09 5.57 -16.77
N ASN A 182 17.43 5.89 -18.02
CA ASN A 182 16.43 6.08 -19.08
C ASN A 182 15.75 4.77 -19.55
N ARG A 183 16.19 3.62 -19.04
CA ARG A 183 15.58 2.30 -19.27
C ARG A 183 14.79 1.78 -18.08
N ILE A 184 14.65 2.60 -17.03
CA ILE A 184 14.02 2.21 -15.76
C ILE A 184 12.80 3.10 -15.54
N LEU A 185 11.67 2.48 -15.26
CA LEU A 185 10.47 3.13 -14.76
C LEU A 185 10.30 2.82 -13.27
N TYR A 186 10.29 3.84 -12.42
CA TYR A 186 9.98 3.71 -11.00
C TYR A 186 8.47 3.83 -10.77
N LEU A 187 7.75 2.74 -10.53
CA LEU A 187 6.32 2.79 -10.26
C LEU A 187 5.99 3.17 -8.83
N HIS A 188 6.81 2.73 -7.87
CA HIS A 188 6.67 3.11 -6.46
C HIS A 188 7.46 4.37 -6.10
N GLY A 189 8.08 5.03 -7.09
CA GLY A 189 8.99 6.15 -6.85
C GLY A 189 10.33 5.72 -6.26
N ASN A 190 11.10 6.69 -5.79
CA ASN A 190 12.44 6.54 -5.19
C ASN A 190 12.76 7.83 -4.39
N LEU A 191 13.98 8.00 -3.86
CA LEU A 191 14.31 9.19 -3.05
C LEU A 191 14.34 10.53 -3.82
N GLU A 192 14.31 10.53 -5.15
CA GLU A 192 14.14 11.73 -5.98
C GLU A 192 12.68 11.99 -6.35
N GLU A 193 11.78 11.04 -6.10
CA GLU A 193 10.35 11.08 -6.42
C GLU A 193 9.52 10.87 -5.14
N GLU A 194 8.20 10.94 -5.25
CA GLU A 194 7.32 10.57 -4.13
C GLU A 194 7.35 9.04 -3.94
N LEU A 195 7.53 8.56 -2.70
CA LEU A 195 7.45 7.13 -2.38
C LEU A 195 5.98 6.72 -2.32
N ILE A 196 5.57 5.83 -3.22
CA ILE A 196 4.18 5.40 -3.35
C ILE A 196 4.02 4.04 -2.69
N TRP A 197 3.31 4.04 -1.57
CA TRP A 197 2.84 2.86 -0.88
C TRP A 197 1.33 2.96 -0.67
N GLY A 198 0.73 1.88 -0.18
CA GLY A 198 -0.69 1.85 0.15
C GLY A 198 -1.34 0.53 -0.22
N ASN A 199 -2.64 0.50 -0.01
CA ASN A 199 -3.52 -0.65 -0.20
C ASN A 199 -4.57 -0.34 -1.27
N THR A 200 -5.33 -1.33 -1.75
CA THR A 200 -6.43 -1.06 -2.68
C THR A 200 -7.57 -0.36 -1.98
N VAL A 201 -8.26 0.50 -2.73
CA VAL A 201 -9.48 1.15 -2.24
C VAL A 201 -10.47 0.09 -1.79
N ASP A 202 -10.68 -0.96 -2.58
CA ASP A 202 -11.65 -2.03 -2.25
C ASP A 202 -11.32 -2.78 -0.96
N ASN A 203 -10.04 -3.08 -0.70
CA ASN A 203 -9.63 -3.78 0.52
C ASN A 203 -9.76 -2.89 1.77
N VAL A 204 -9.34 -1.62 1.67
CA VAL A 204 -9.62 -0.63 2.74
C VAL A 204 -11.13 -0.39 2.88
N MET A 205 -11.88 -0.56 1.77
CA MET A 205 -13.33 -0.39 1.67
C MET A 205 -14.16 -1.63 2.05
N ASP A 206 -13.57 -2.80 2.34
CA ASP A 206 -14.33 -4.05 2.51
C ASP A 206 -15.38 -3.94 3.63
N LYS A 207 -16.65 -4.07 3.21
CA LYS A 207 -17.86 -4.00 4.03
C LYS A 207 -18.04 -5.23 4.93
N ASN A 208 -17.31 -6.32 4.71
CA ASN A 208 -17.41 -7.50 5.56
C ASN A 208 -16.80 -7.28 6.95
N ASN A 209 -15.86 -6.35 7.07
CA ASN A 209 -15.35 -5.87 8.38
C ASN A 209 -16.33 -4.93 9.11
N TRP A 210 -17.43 -4.51 8.47
CA TRP A 210 -18.33 -3.46 8.95
C TRP A 210 -19.53 -3.97 9.76
N LYS A 211 -19.75 -5.29 9.85
CA LYS A 211 -21.01 -5.84 10.38
C LYS A 211 -21.31 -5.53 11.85
N LEU A 212 -20.40 -4.87 12.53
CA LEU A 212 -20.51 -4.33 13.87
C LEU A 212 -19.86 -2.95 13.70
N MET A 213 -20.51 -1.83 13.99
CA MET A 213 -20.11 -1.00 15.14
C MET A 213 -20.91 0.30 15.15
N GLY A 214 -22.13 0.20 15.63
CA GLY A 214 -22.95 1.35 15.94
C GLY A 214 -24.35 0.88 16.28
N ASP A 215 -24.71 0.91 17.56
CA ASP A 215 -26.12 0.81 17.96
C ASP A 215 -26.92 2.05 17.50
N ASP A 216 -26.24 3.11 17.00
CA ASP A 216 -26.83 4.36 16.50
C ASP A 216 -26.10 4.96 15.26
N TYR A 217 -26.83 5.79 14.52
CA TYR A 217 -26.39 6.39 13.24
C TYR A 217 -25.21 7.36 13.36
N LEU A 218 -25.03 8.04 14.50
CA LEU A 218 -23.94 9.00 14.69
C LEU A 218 -22.59 8.30 14.83
N THR A 219 -22.57 7.19 15.58
CA THR A 219 -21.39 6.32 15.72
C THR A 219 -20.96 5.80 14.35
N ALA A 220 -21.93 5.34 13.54
CA ALA A 220 -21.68 4.89 12.18
C ALA A 220 -21.18 6.02 11.26
N GLY A 221 -21.77 7.23 11.36
CA GLY A 221 -21.37 8.41 10.59
C GLY A 221 -19.94 8.87 10.90
N ALA A 222 -19.53 8.86 12.17
CA ALA A 222 -18.19 9.26 12.58
C ALA A 222 -17.12 8.29 12.10
N TYR A 223 -17.38 7.00 12.25
CA TYR A 223 -16.48 5.98 11.75
C TYR A 223 -16.38 6.02 10.21
N LYS A 224 -17.49 6.24 9.49
CA LYS A 224 -17.47 6.42 8.03
C LYS A 224 -16.69 7.66 7.60
N TYR A 225 -16.92 8.82 8.22
CA TYR A 225 -16.16 10.05 7.92
C TYR A 225 -14.66 9.86 8.12
N PHE A 226 -14.28 9.29 9.26
CA PHE A 226 -12.90 9.03 9.59
C PHE A 226 -12.26 8.06 8.60
N ARG A 227 -12.98 7.00 8.22
CA ARG A 227 -12.54 6.05 7.23
C ARG A 227 -12.31 6.69 5.87
N GLU A 228 -13.23 7.54 5.39
CA GLU A 228 -13.05 8.30 4.15
C GLU A 228 -11.73 9.08 4.17
N LYS A 229 -11.41 9.71 5.30
CA LYS A 229 -10.12 10.40 5.51
C LYS A 229 -8.91 9.48 5.53
N HIS A 230 -9.03 8.28 6.09
CA HIS A 230 -7.93 7.33 6.08
C HIS A 230 -7.70 6.70 4.70
N ILE A 231 -8.76 6.42 3.94
CA ILE A 231 -8.65 5.94 2.57
C ILE A 231 -7.91 6.94 1.70
N GLU A 232 -8.26 8.23 1.80
CA GLU A 232 -7.59 9.30 1.04
C GLU A 232 -6.06 9.24 1.15
N ASN A 233 -5.52 8.76 2.28
CA ASN A 233 -4.09 8.76 2.56
C ASN A 233 -3.42 7.37 2.53
N THR A 234 -4.19 6.28 2.48
CA THR A 234 -3.65 4.91 2.53
C THR A 234 -4.01 4.08 1.30
N ALA A 235 -4.90 4.58 0.45
CA ALA A 235 -5.15 4.01 -0.86
C ALA A 235 -3.95 4.26 -1.79
N LYS A 236 -3.43 3.18 -2.37
CA LYS A 236 -2.31 3.24 -3.31
C LYS A 236 -2.73 3.99 -4.57
N LYS A 237 -2.03 5.07 -4.88
CA LYS A 237 -2.24 5.81 -6.12
C LYS A 237 -1.48 5.15 -7.27
N LEU A 238 -2.20 4.34 -8.06
CA LEU A 238 -1.63 3.69 -9.24
C LEU A 238 -1.10 4.71 -10.26
N GLN A 239 0.02 4.36 -10.88
CA GLN A 239 0.78 5.18 -11.83
C GLN A 239 0.60 4.65 -13.26
N ILE A 240 -0.63 4.28 -13.64
CA ILE A 240 -0.95 3.68 -14.95
C ILE A 240 -0.53 4.61 -16.10
N GLU A 241 -0.89 5.89 -16.06
CA GLU A 241 -0.50 6.86 -17.09
C GLU A 241 1.03 6.99 -17.24
N LYS A 242 1.77 6.87 -16.12
CA LYS A 242 3.23 6.90 -16.10
C LYS A 242 3.80 5.64 -16.77
N MET A 243 3.18 4.48 -16.53
CA MET A 243 3.51 3.22 -17.18
C MET A 243 3.26 3.29 -18.69
N ASP A 244 2.06 3.72 -19.10
CA ASP A 244 1.70 3.85 -20.52
C ASP A 244 2.69 4.75 -21.27
N THR A 245 3.00 5.92 -20.70
CA THR A 245 4.00 6.86 -21.26
C THR A 245 5.39 6.24 -21.40
N PHE A 246 5.76 5.34 -20.48
CA PHE A 246 7.04 4.62 -20.56
C PHE A 246 7.00 3.54 -21.64
N LEU A 247 5.92 2.75 -21.71
CA LEU A 247 5.74 1.71 -22.72
C LEU A 247 5.70 2.28 -24.14
N GLU A 248 5.11 3.46 -24.35
CA GLU A 248 5.15 4.18 -25.63
C GLU A 248 6.58 4.44 -26.13
N LYS A 249 7.53 4.71 -25.22
CA LYS A 249 8.95 4.95 -25.57
C LYS A 249 9.65 3.67 -26.04
N ILE A 250 9.18 2.51 -25.58
CA ILE A 250 9.80 1.22 -25.89
C ILE A 250 9.58 0.86 -27.37
N ASN A 251 8.55 1.43 -28.03
CA ASN A 251 8.27 1.41 -29.48
C ASN A 251 8.48 0.04 -30.17
N ASN A 252 8.39 -1.04 -29.39
CA ASN A 252 8.68 -2.41 -29.78
C ASN A 252 7.67 -3.34 -29.10
N GLU A 253 7.34 -4.43 -29.80
CA GLU A 253 6.64 -5.57 -29.23
C GLU A 253 7.58 -6.25 -28.22
N ILE A 254 7.20 -6.30 -26.95
CA ILE A 254 7.95 -7.01 -25.91
C ILE A 254 7.74 -8.51 -26.14
N ASP A 255 8.84 -9.24 -26.31
CA ASP A 255 8.79 -10.68 -26.59
C ASP A 255 8.75 -11.51 -25.30
N GLU A 256 9.43 -11.02 -24.25
CA GLU A 256 9.58 -11.73 -22.97
C GLU A 256 9.49 -10.76 -21.79
N ILE A 257 8.75 -11.17 -20.75
CA ILE A 257 8.59 -10.43 -19.50
C ILE A 257 9.15 -11.29 -18.37
N TYR A 258 10.04 -10.72 -17.57
CA TYR A 258 10.71 -11.38 -16.45
C TYR A 258 10.26 -10.76 -15.13
N VAL A 259 9.56 -11.51 -14.31
CA VAL A 259 9.19 -11.12 -12.95
C VAL A 259 10.32 -11.50 -11.99
N LEU A 260 11.04 -10.50 -11.50
CA LEU A 260 12.27 -10.64 -10.73
C LEU A 260 12.00 -10.23 -9.27
N GLY A 261 11.79 -11.21 -8.39
CA GLY A 261 11.63 -10.97 -6.95
C GLY A 261 10.37 -10.18 -6.56
N HIS A 262 9.39 -10.03 -7.46
CA HIS A 262 8.13 -9.34 -7.16
C HIS A 262 7.08 -10.29 -6.55
N SER A 263 6.35 -9.85 -5.52
CA SER A 263 5.35 -10.66 -4.80
C SER A 263 4.04 -10.85 -5.57
N VAL A 264 3.73 -9.93 -6.50
CA VAL A 264 2.46 -9.87 -7.25
C VAL A 264 1.28 -9.80 -6.25
N SER A 265 1.40 -8.86 -5.30
CA SER A 265 0.39 -8.57 -4.29
C SER A 265 -0.80 -7.86 -4.92
N GLU A 266 -1.95 -7.94 -4.23
CA GLU A 266 -3.22 -7.38 -4.70
C GLU A 266 -3.16 -5.88 -5.08
N PRO A 267 -2.44 -5.00 -4.34
CA PRO A 267 -2.29 -3.60 -4.72
C PRO A 267 -1.55 -3.33 -6.04
N ASP A 268 -0.80 -4.31 -6.56
CA ASP A 268 -0.03 -4.15 -7.80
C ASP A 268 -0.61 -4.92 -9.00
N ILE A 269 -1.64 -5.75 -8.79
CA ILE A 269 -2.21 -6.63 -9.83
C ILE A 269 -2.63 -5.88 -11.11
N GLU A 270 -3.11 -4.65 -10.98
CA GLU A 270 -3.57 -3.85 -12.12
C GLU A 270 -2.45 -3.60 -13.14
N TYR A 271 -1.23 -3.32 -12.67
CA TYR A 271 -0.07 -3.18 -13.57
C TYR A 271 0.20 -4.44 -14.38
N PHE A 272 0.07 -5.62 -13.76
CA PHE A 272 0.30 -6.90 -14.45
C PHE A 272 -0.78 -7.16 -15.52
N ARG A 273 -2.04 -6.84 -15.23
CA ARG A 273 -3.14 -6.96 -16.20
C ARG A 273 -2.94 -6.04 -17.40
N ASP A 274 -2.54 -4.79 -17.15
CA ASP A 274 -2.32 -3.81 -18.21
C ASP A 274 -1.11 -4.18 -19.09
N LEU A 275 -0.06 -4.72 -18.48
CA LEU A 275 1.11 -5.25 -19.22
C LEU A 275 0.73 -6.45 -20.09
N ASP A 276 -0.03 -7.42 -19.57
CA ASP A 276 -0.48 -8.58 -20.34
C ASP A 276 -1.43 -8.17 -21.49
N ALA A 277 -2.32 -7.21 -21.24
CA ALA A 277 -3.19 -6.64 -22.28
C ALA A 277 -2.40 -5.88 -23.35
N SER A 278 -1.32 -5.21 -22.97
CA SER A 278 -0.44 -4.46 -23.89
C SER A 278 0.45 -5.39 -24.72
N PHE A 279 0.84 -6.54 -24.16
CA PHE A 279 1.76 -7.49 -24.80
C PHE A 279 1.25 -8.94 -24.70
N PRO A 280 0.11 -9.28 -25.33
CA PRO A 280 -0.57 -10.57 -25.15
C PRO A 280 0.20 -11.77 -25.67
N GLU A 281 1.19 -11.55 -26.55
CA GLU A 281 2.05 -12.59 -27.11
C GLU A 281 3.38 -12.76 -26.34
N ALA A 282 3.64 -11.90 -25.34
CA ALA A 282 4.86 -11.96 -24.56
C ALA A 282 4.90 -13.22 -23.69
N LYS A 283 6.08 -13.82 -23.57
CA LYS A 283 6.30 -14.96 -22.67
C LYS A 283 6.69 -14.47 -21.29
N TRP A 284 6.00 -14.94 -20.27
CA TRP A 284 6.27 -14.56 -18.89
C TRP A 284 7.17 -15.60 -18.18
N PHE A 285 8.23 -15.11 -17.54
CA PHE A 285 9.18 -15.89 -16.76
C PHE A 285 9.27 -15.36 -15.34
N VAL A 286 9.42 -16.25 -14.36
CA VAL A 286 9.47 -15.86 -12.94
C VAL A 286 10.77 -16.34 -12.29
N TYR A 287 11.51 -15.39 -11.71
CA TYR A 287 12.58 -15.67 -10.76
C TYR A 287 12.18 -15.13 -9.40
N ASN A 288 11.81 -16.02 -8.48
CA ASN A 288 11.34 -15.62 -7.15
C ASN A 288 11.73 -16.67 -6.09
N THR A 289 11.92 -16.22 -4.86
CA THR A 289 12.10 -17.12 -3.71
C THR A 289 10.80 -17.84 -3.34
N ASP A 290 9.65 -17.25 -3.67
CA ASP A 290 8.32 -17.81 -3.49
C ASP A 290 7.77 -18.34 -4.82
N GLU A 291 7.54 -19.65 -4.91
CA GLU A 291 7.01 -20.31 -6.11
C GLU A 291 5.52 -19.98 -6.34
N THR A 292 4.80 -19.52 -5.31
CA THR A 292 3.36 -19.17 -5.41
C THR A 292 3.10 -17.95 -6.27
N VAL A 293 4.14 -17.18 -6.64
CA VAL A 293 4.02 -16.03 -7.55
C VAL A 293 3.46 -16.44 -8.91
N CYS A 294 3.82 -17.62 -9.42
CA CYS A 294 3.21 -18.15 -10.65
C CYS A 294 1.71 -18.46 -10.45
N ASP A 295 1.31 -18.93 -9.28
CA ASP A 295 -0.11 -19.15 -8.98
C ASP A 295 -0.85 -17.81 -8.90
N ASN A 296 -0.27 -16.77 -8.29
CA ASN A 296 -0.84 -15.42 -8.25
C ASN A 296 -1.06 -14.86 -9.66
N LEU A 297 -0.06 -14.94 -10.55
CA LEU A 297 -0.19 -14.53 -11.96
C LEU A 297 -1.29 -15.32 -12.68
N LYS A 298 -1.38 -16.63 -12.42
CA LYS A 298 -2.42 -17.48 -12.99
C LYS A 298 -3.83 -17.10 -12.53
N THR A 299 -4.01 -16.64 -11.29
CA THR A 299 -5.34 -16.18 -10.80
C THR A 299 -5.87 -14.99 -11.59
N ILE A 300 -4.99 -14.20 -12.19
CA ILE A 300 -5.34 -13.03 -13.01
C ILE A 300 -5.25 -13.30 -14.52
N GLY A 301 -5.09 -14.57 -14.92
CA GLY A 301 -5.12 -15.01 -16.32
C GLY A 301 -3.77 -15.07 -17.03
N ILE A 302 -2.68 -14.74 -16.35
CA ILE A 302 -1.34 -14.67 -16.93
C ILE A 302 -0.66 -16.04 -16.81
N ASN A 303 -0.22 -16.61 -17.93
CA ASN A 303 0.54 -17.85 -17.93
C ASN A 303 2.04 -17.55 -17.85
N SER A 304 2.71 -18.08 -16.83
CA SER A 304 4.14 -17.87 -16.62
C SER A 304 4.90 -19.18 -16.36
N GLU A 305 6.20 -19.18 -16.67
CA GLU A 305 7.11 -20.28 -16.38
C GLU A 305 8.06 -19.89 -15.23
N TYR A 306 8.05 -20.68 -14.14
CA TYR A 306 9.01 -20.52 -13.06
C TYR A 306 10.41 -20.97 -13.52
N ARG A 307 11.37 -20.05 -13.49
CA ARG A 307 12.75 -20.28 -13.95
C ARG A 307 13.73 -20.56 -12.81
N GLY A 308 13.36 -20.25 -11.58
CA GLY A 308 14.13 -20.62 -10.40
C GLY A 308 14.13 -19.56 -9.32
N LYS A 309 14.94 -19.82 -8.29
CA LYS A 309 15.12 -18.89 -7.18
C LYS A 309 16.04 -17.75 -7.61
N LEU A 310 15.61 -16.52 -7.34
CA LEU A 310 16.49 -15.36 -7.44
C LEU A 310 17.57 -15.45 -6.35
N SER A 311 18.83 -15.56 -6.75
CA SER A 311 19.97 -15.66 -5.83
C SER A 311 21.14 -14.82 -6.32
N VAL A 312 21.63 -13.92 -5.48
CA VAL A 312 22.80 -13.08 -5.76
C VAL A 312 23.88 -13.36 -4.72
N ASP A 313 25.12 -13.50 -5.18
CA ASP A 313 26.27 -13.63 -4.29
C ASP A 313 26.76 -12.23 -3.89
N VAL A 314 26.61 -11.90 -2.60
CA VAL A 314 27.07 -10.64 -2.02
C VAL A 314 28.49 -10.78 -1.49
N ILE A 315 29.40 -9.94 -2.00
CA ILE A 315 30.82 -9.90 -1.62
C ILE A 315 31.07 -8.57 -0.90
N GLN A 316 31.41 -8.68 0.39
CA GLN A 316 31.76 -7.56 1.27
C GLN A 316 33.26 -7.23 1.21
#